data_AF-A0A7T8H0S2-F1
#
_entry.id   AF-A0A7T8H0S2-F1
#
_cell.length_a   1.000
_cell.length_b   1.000
_cell.length_c   1.000
_cell.angle_alpha   90.00
_cell.angle_beta   90.00
_cell.angle_gamma   90.00
#
_symmetry.space_group_name_H-M   'P 1'
#
loop_
_entity.id
_entity.type
_entity.pdbx_description
1 polymer ?
#
loop_
_entity_poly.entity_id
_entity_poly.type
_entity_poly.pdbx_seq_one_letter_code
_entity_poly.pdbx_strand_id
1 'polypeptide(L)' 'MSLERDVRIRVHALLDAGKTPTVMSRQLGICRPTVYKVKATGIERKVGSGAKKSLDGER' A
#
# COMPACT_ATOMS: atom_id res chain seq x y z
N MET A 1 5.40 -2.43 20.18
CA MET A 1 5.06 -2.48 18.74
C MET A 1 5.91 -1.42 18.03
N SER A 2 6.79 -1.80 17.10
CA SER A 2 7.68 -0.84 16.43
C SER A 2 6.92 -0.04 15.36
N LEU A 3 6.97 1.29 15.43
CA LEU A 3 6.30 2.21 14.50
C LEU A 3 6.54 1.86 13.02
N GLU A 4 7.74 1.39 12.66
CA GLU A 4 8.10 1.01 11.30
C GLU A 4 7.37 -0.25 10.78
N ARG A 5 6.99 -1.16 11.68
CA ARG A 5 6.22 -2.36 11.32
C ARG A 5 4.76 -1.98 11.04
N ASP A 6 4.22 -1.04 11.81
CA ASP A 6 2.87 -0.52 11.65
C ASP A 6 2.71 0.24 10.33
N VAL A 7 3.67 1.12 10.01
CA VAL A 7 3.73 1.83 8.72
C VAL A 7 3.77 0.85 7.55
N ARG A 8 4.59 -0.21 7.63
CA ARG A 8 4.64 -1.25 6.59
C ARG A 8 3.29 -1.94 6.39
N ILE A 9 2.63 -2.36 7.48
CA ILE A 9 1.31 -3.01 7.42
C ILE A 9 0.28 -2.08 6.75
N ARG A 10 0.24 -0.80 7.15
CA ARG A 10 -0.71 0.17 6.61
C ARG A 10 -0.43 0.51 5.15
N VAL A 11 0.82 0.67 4.75
CA VAL A 11 1.19 0.87 3.33
C VAL A 11 0.77 -0.33 2.48
N HIS A 12 1.01 -1.56 2.97
CA HIS A 12 0.58 -2.78 2.25
C HIS A 12 -0.94 -2.89 2.15
N ALA A 13 -1.69 -2.58 3.21
CA ALA A 13 -3.14 -2.57 3.17
C ALA A 13 -3.70 -1.58 2.14
N LEU A 14 -3.10 -0.39 2.04
CA LEU A 14 -3.49 0.61 1.04
C LEU A 14 -3.09 0.19 -0.39
N LEU A 15 -1.97 -0.52 -0.54
CA LEU A 15 -1.53 -1.06 -1.84
C LEU A 15 -2.50 -2.13 -2.34
N ASP A 16 -2.94 -3.00 -1.44
CA ASP A 16 -3.96 -4.03 -1.69
C ASP A 16 -5.30 -3.40 -2.09
N ALA A 17 -5.66 -2.28 -1.45
CA ALA A 17 -6.82 -1.48 -1.81
C ALA A 17 -6.67 -0.66 -3.12
N GLY A 18 -5.56 -0.82 -3.86
CA GLY A 18 -5.33 -0.15 -5.15
C GLY A 18 -5.09 1.36 -5.05
N LYS A 19 -4.77 1.89 -3.87
CA LYS A 19 -4.50 3.33 -3.70
C LYS A 19 -3.19 3.73 -4.39
N THR A 20 -3.10 5.00 -4.79
CA THR A 20 -1.85 5.55 -5.35
C THR A 20 -0.87 5.92 -4.23
N PRO A 21 0.45 5.86 -4.48
CA PRO A 21 1.46 6.21 -3.47
C PRO A 21 1.34 7.66 -2.98
N THR A 22 0.77 8.55 -3.79
CA THR A 22 0.44 9.93 -3.41
C THR A 22 -0.61 9.98 -2.30
N VAL A 23 -1.68 9.19 -2.43
CA VAL A 23 -2.77 9.13 -1.45
C VAL A 23 -2.26 8.50 -0.15
N MET A 24 -1.46 7.43 -0.26
CA MET A 24 -0.85 6.77 0.91
C MET A 24 0.05 7.72 1.69
N SER A 25 0.91 8.48 1.00
CA SER A 25 1.81 9.45 1.61
C SER A 25 1.04 10.50 2.41
N ARG A 26 -0.07 11.02 1.84
CA ARG A 26 -0.95 11.97 2.55
C ARG A 26 -1.69 11.34 3.73
N GLN A 27 -2.23 10.13 3.57
CA GLN A 27 -3.00 9.46 4.63
C GLN A 27 -2.14 9.01 5.82
N LEU A 28 -0.92 8.55 5.56
CA LEU A 28 -0.02 8.05 6.59
C LEU A 28 0.92 9.12 7.14
N GLY A 29 0.94 10.32 6.55
CA GLY A 29 1.85 11.39 6.94
C GLY A 29 3.33 11.03 6.70
N ILE A 30 3.61 10.15 5.74
CA ILE A 30 4.97 9.67 5.43
C ILE A 30 5.43 10.16 4.07
N CYS A 31 6.75 10.31 3.92
CA CYS A 31 7.34 10.70 2.64
C CYS A 31 7.06 9.67 1.54
N ARG A 32 6.77 10.15 0.32
CA ARG A 32 6.66 9.33 -0.89
C ARG A 32 7.79 8.28 -1.06
N PRO A 33 9.08 8.61 -0.92
CA PRO A 33 10.15 7.61 -1.05
C PRO A 33 10.02 6.43 -0.07
N THR A 34 9.48 6.66 1.13
CA THR A 34 9.19 5.59 2.10
C THR A 34 8.12 4.64 1.57
N VAL A 35 7.08 5.17 0.94
CA VAL A 35 6.04 4.35 0.28
C VAL A 35 6.63 3.50 -0.84
N TYR A 36 7.49 4.08 -1.68
CA TYR A 36 8.18 3.35 -2.75
C TYR A 36 9.13 2.28 -2.22
N LYS A 37 9.87 2.57 -1.15
CA LYS A 37 10.76 1.60 -0.50
C LYS A 37 9.96 0.41 0.02
N VAL A 38 8.84 0.65 0.70
CA VAL A 38 7.95 -0.42 1.21
C VAL A 38 7.32 -1.22 0.08
N LYS A 39 6.88 -0.55 -0.98
CA LYS A 39 6.34 -1.20 -2.19
C LYS A 39 7.38 -2.08 -2.88
N ALA A 40 8.64 -1.61 -2.99
CA ALA A 40 9.74 -2.34 -3.60
C ALA A 40 10.23 -3.51 -2.75
N THR A 41 10.20 -3.38 -1.43
CA THR A 41 10.42 -4.50 -0.48
C THR A 41 9.22 -5.44 -0.39
N GLY A 42 8.36 -5.47 -1.40
CA GLY A 42 7.24 -6.38 -1.50
C GLY A 42 7.72 -7.79 -1.23
N ILE A 43 7.47 -8.26 -0.01
CA ILE A 43 7.65 -9.64 0.39
C ILE A 43 6.90 -10.45 -0.66
N GLU A 44 7.61 -11.33 -1.36
CA GLU A 44 7.05 -12.33 -2.27
C GLU A 44 5.98 -13.13 -1.54
N ARG A 45 4.78 -12.57 -1.41
CA ARG A 45 3.59 -13.32 -1.01
C ARG A 45 3.22 -14.11 -2.24
N LYS A 46 3.86 -15.28 -2.34
CA LYS A 46 3.45 -16.45 -3.10
C LYS A 46 2.05 -16.88 -2.62
N VAL A 47 1.04 -16.08 -2.90
CA VAL A 47 -0.35 -16.41 -2.65
C VAL A 47 -1.10 -15.96 -3.88
N GLY A 48 -1.34 -16.92 -4.78
CA GLY A 48 -2.24 -16.70 -5.89
C GLY A 48 -3.60 -16.30 -5.34
N SER A 49 -4.13 -15.17 -5.81
CA SER A 49 -5.55 -14.94 -6.05
C SER A 49 -5.72 -13.52 -6.53
N GLY A 50 -6.44 -13.38 -7.64
CA GLY A 50 -6.69 -12.13 -8.30
C GLY A 50 -7.42 -11.12 -7.41
N ALA A 51 -7.10 -9.86 -7.64
CA ALA A 51 -8.03 -8.76 -7.48
C ALA A 51 -7.50 -7.57 -8.27
N LYS A 52 -7.72 -7.58 -9.59
CA LYS A 52 -8.00 -6.31 -10.28
C LYS A 52 -9.33 -5.81 -9.71
N LYS A 53 -9.30 -5.15 -8.55
CA LYS A 53 -10.45 -4.40 -8.06
C LYS A 53 -10.44 -3.06 -8.78
N SER A 54 -10.99 -3.06 -9.99
CA SER A 54 -11.48 -1.85 -10.63
C SER A 54 -12.54 -1.27 -9.68
N LEU A 55 -12.20 -0.23 -8.94
CA LEU A 55 -13.18 0.63 -8.31
C LEU A 55 -13.35 1.85 -9.22
N ASP A 56 -14.04 1.61 -10.33
CA ASP A 56 -14.68 2.60 -11.20
C ASP A 56 -16.17 2.30 -10.98
N GLY A 57 -16.96 3.14 -10.33
CA GLY A 57 -17.20 4.55 -10.62
C GLY A 57 -18.72 4.64 -10.69
N GLU A 58 -19.36 4.95 -9.57
CA GLU A 58 -20.79 5.24 -9.53
C GLU A 58 -21.03 6.56 -10.27
N ARG A 59 -21.45 6.50 -11.54
CA ARG A 59 -22.38 7.45 -12.15
C ARG A 59 -23.01 6.94 -13.44
#